data_AF-A0A497KFW9-F1
#
_entry.id   AF-A0A497KFW9-F1
#
_cell.length_a   1.000
_cell.length_b   1.000
_cell.length_c   1.000
_cell.angle_alpha   90.00
_cell.angle_beta   90.00
_cell.angle_gamma   90.00
#
_symmetry.space_group_name_H-M   'P 1'
#
loop_
_entity.id
_entity.type
_entity.pdbx_description
1 polymer ?
#
loop_
_entity_poly.entity_id
_entity_poly.type
_entity_poly.pdbx_seq_one_letter_code
_entity_poly.pdbx_strand_id
1 'polypeptide(L)'
;MQRLRDALYGVREDIRRLTGVVFWITIGSLGTMYMVAPEAPLTAKLLPLEVGLLVGMGLVYVSQDIRREPYPRILGVDQEELL
;
A
#
# COMPACT_ATOMS: atom_id res chain seq x y z
N MET A 1 13.38 -25.24 -3.57
CA MET A 1 12.96 -23.85 -3.86
C MET A 1 11.45 -23.58 -3.65
N GLN A 2 10.54 -24.55 -3.79
CA GLN A 2 9.08 -24.32 -3.64
C GLN A 2 8.65 -23.79 -2.26
N ARG A 3 9.18 -24.34 -1.16
CA ARG A 3 8.82 -23.90 0.21
C ARG A 3 9.12 -22.43 0.52
N LEU A 4 10.20 -21.88 -0.05
CA LEU A 4 10.58 -20.47 0.13
C LEU A 4 9.62 -19.54 -0.62
N ARG A 5 9.17 -19.98 -1.81
CA ARG A 5 8.18 -19.28 -2.62
C ARG A 5 6.82 -19.24 -1.90
N ASP A 6 6.36 -20.37 -1.38
CA ASP A 6 5.07 -20.45 -0.68
C ASP A 6 5.06 -19.61 0.61
N ALA A 7 6.15 -19.59 1.37
CA ALA A 7 6.31 -18.72 2.54
C ALA A 7 6.25 -17.23 2.16
N LEU A 8 6.89 -16.84 1.06
CA LEU A 8 6.86 -15.46 0.56
C LEU A 8 5.48 -15.05 0.02
N TYR A 9 4.74 -15.99 -0.60
CA TYR A 9 3.36 -15.74 -1.03
C TYR A 9 2.40 -15.61 0.16
N GLY A 10 2.54 -16.45 1.19
CA GLY A 10 1.75 -16.34 2.43
C GLY A 10 1.95 -14.99 3.12
N VAL A 11 3.20 -14.55 3.26
CA VAL A 11 3.53 -13.24 3.84
C VAL A 11 2.94 -12.08 3.02
N ARG A 12 2.92 -12.18 1.68
CA ARG A 12 2.29 -11.16 0.82
C ARG A 12 0.78 -11.06 1.04
N GLU A 13 0.10 -12.19 1.17
CA GLU A 13 -1.34 -12.23 1.39
C GLU A 13 -1.71 -11.68 2.77
N ASP A 14 -0.91 -12.00 3.79
CA ASP A 14 -1.07 -11.46 5.14
C ASP A 14 -0.86 -9.95 5.18
N ILE A 15 0.18 -9.43 4.52
CA ILE A 15 0.41 -7.99 4.39
C ILE A 15 -0.76 -7.30 3.68
N ARG A 16 -1.33 -7.94 2.66
CA ARG A 16 -2.46 -7.40 1.90
C ARG A 16 -3.73 -7.30 2.76
N ARG A 17 -4.04 -8.35 3.51
CA ARG A 17 -5.16 -8.36 4.46
C ARG A 17 -4.96 -7.34 5.57
N LEU A 18 -3.76 -7.28 6.13
CA LEU A 18 -3.42 -6.31 7.18
C LEU A 18 -3.56 -4.88 6.67
N THR A 19 -3.01 -4.58 5.49
CA THR A 19 -3.15 -3.27 4.83
C THR A 19 -4.61 -2.88 4.65
N GLY A 20 -5.47 -3.83 4.24
CA GLY A 20 -6.91 -3.59 4.09
C GLY A 20 -7.61 -3.28 5.42
N VAL A 21 -7.29 -4.01 6.48
CA VAL A 21 -7.85 -3.74 7.83
C VAL A 21 -7.41 -2.38 8.35
N VAL A 22 -6.12 -2.05 8.25
CA VAL A 22 -5.60 -0.77 8.73
C VAL A 22 -6.19 0.39 7.92
N PHE A 23 -6.39 0.24 6.61
CA PHE A 23 -7.06 1.24 5.78
C PHE A 23 -8.44 1.62 6.31
N TRP A 24 -9.29 0.63 6.61
CA TRP A 24 -10.63 0.88 7.14
C TRP A 24 -10.62 1.52 8.53
N ILE A 25 -9.66 1.12 9.38
CA ILE A 25 -9.47 1.73 10.71
C ILE A 25 -9.08 3.21 10.57
N THR A 26 -8.11 3.52 9.70
CA THR A 26 -7.63 4.88 9.43
C THR A 26 -8.75 5.76 8.86
N ILE A 27 -9.58 5.26 7.94
CA ILE A 27 -10.76 5.99 7.44
C ILE A 27 -11.76 6.27 8.57
N GLY A 28 -12.05 5.27 9.42
CA GLY A 28 -12.93 5.44 10.57
C GLY A 28 -12.40 6.47 11.57
N SER A 29 -11.13 6.38 11.93
CA SER A 29 -10.43 7.33 12.82
C SER A 29 -10.52 8.76 12.27
N LEU A 30 -10.15 8.95 10.99
CA LEU A 30 -10.21 10.25 10.33
C LEU A 30 -11.64 10.81 10.33
N GLY A 31 -12.65 9.98 10.02
CA GLY A 31 -14.06 10.37 10.07
C GLY A 31 -14.51 10.83 11.46
N THR A 32 -14.12 10.09 12.51
CA THR A 32 -14.44 10.48 13.89
C THR A 32 -13.75 11.78 14.30
N MET A 33 -12.51 12.00 13.87
CA MET A 33 -11.78 13.26 14.12
C MET A 33 -12.50 14.46 13.49
N TYR A 34 -12.98 14.32 12.26
CA TYR A 34 -13.74 15.37 11.58
C TYR A 34 -15.12 15.61 12.20
N MET A 35 -15.77 14.58 12.75
CA MET A 35 -17.11 14.71 13.34
C MET A 35 -17.11 15.22 14.79
N VAL A 36 -16.13 14.81 15.61
CA VAL A 36 -16.20 15.02 17.06
C VAL A 36 -15.34 16.20 17.53
N ALA A 37 -14.19 16.46 16.91
CA ALA A 37 -13.28 17.49 17.38
C ALA A 37 -12.33 18.00 16.29
N PRO A 38 -12.85 18.66 15.23
CA PRO A 38 -12.00 19.20 14.16
C PRO A 38 -10.99 20.26 14.67
N GLU A 39 -11.31 20.93 15.78
CA GLU A 39 -10.50 22.01 16.34
C GLU A 39 -9.58 21.57 17.48
N ALA A 40 -9.63 20.30 17.89
CA ALA A 40 -8.78 19.82 18.96
C ALA A 40 -7.30 19.85 18.54
N PRO A 41 -6.38 20.33 19.41
CA PRO A 41 -4.95 20.33 19.13
C PRO A 41 -4.38 18.94 18.82
N LEU A 42 -5.03 17.89 19.35
CA LEU A 42 -4.69 16.51 19.09
C LEU A 42 -5.03 16.10 17.65
N THR A 43 -6.20 16.52 17.16
CA THR A 43 -6.64 16.28 15.78
C THR A 43 -5.67 16.89 14.78
N ALA A 44 -5.24 18.13 14.99
CA ALA A 44 -4.25 18.80 14.12
C ALA A 44 -2.90 18.06 14.05
N LYS A 45 -2.52 17.33 15.12
CA LYS A 45 -1.28 16.53 15.16
C LYS A 45 -1.45 15.14 14.55
N LEU A 46 -2.64 14.55 14.65
CA LEU A 46 -2.90 13.20 14.15
C LEU A 46 -3.36 13.18 12.69
N LEU A 47 -3.96 14.27 12.19
CA LEU A 47 -4.40 14.37 10.80
C LEU A 47 -3.28 14.07 9.79
N PRO A 48 -2.06 14.62 9.92
CA PRO A 48 -0.97 14.32 8.99
C PRO A 48 -0.53 12.85 9.05
N LEU A 49 -0.62 12.22 10.22
CA LEU A 49 -0.27 10.81 10.40
C LEU A 49 -1.29 9.90 9.69
N GLU A 50 -2.58 10.13 9.90
CA GLU A 50 -3.66 9.36 9.26
C GLU A 50 -3.63 9.55 7.73
N VAL A 51 -3.41 10.78 7.25
CA VAL A 51 -3.22 11.05 5.81
C VAL A 51 -1.98 10.35 5.26
N GLY A 52 -0.85 10.41 5.98
CA GLY A 52 0.37 9.71 5.60
C GLY A 52 0.20 8.19 5.54
N LEU A 53 -0.56 7.61 6.47
CA LEU A 53 -0.95 6.20 6.47
C LEU A 53 -1.78 5.85 5.24
N LEU A 54 -2.81 6.64 4.90
CA LEU A 54 -3.63 6.39 3.70
C LEU A 54 -2.79 6.46 2.42
N VAL A 55 -1.92 7.46 2.28
CA VAL A 55 -1.03 7.60 1.13
C VAL A 55 -0.06 6.43 1.04
N GLY A 56 0.57 6.06 2.16
CA GLY A 56 1.48 4.92 2.24
C GLY A 56 0.81 3.61 1.85
N MET A 57 -0.41 3.37 2.32
CA MET A 57 -1.20 2.20 1.93
C MET A 57 -1.57 2.21 0.44
N GLY A 58 -1.94 3.37 -0.10
CA GLY A 58 -2.18 3.55 -1.53
C GLY A 58 -0.97 3.20 -2.38
N LEU A 59 0.23 3.64 -1.98
CA LEU A 59 1.48 3.28 -2.64
C LEU A 59 1.78 1.78 -2.56
N VAL A 60 1.55 1.16 -1.40
CA VAL A 60 1.69 -0.30 -1.25
C VAL A 60 0.73 -1.03 -2.19
N TYR A 61 -0.54 -0.61 -2.24
CA TYR A 61 -1.56 -1.21 -3.09
C TYR A 61 -1.20 -1.10 -4.58
N VAL A 62 -0.86 0.10 -5.06
CA VAL A 62 -0.45 0.36 -6.45
C VAL A 62 0.83 -0.40 -6.81
N SER A 63 1.82 -0.45 -5.90
CA SER A 63 3.06 -1.20 -6.14
C SER A 63 2.85 -2.72 -6.26
N GLN A 64 1.78 -3.25 -5.67
CA GLN A 64 1.41 -4.65 -5.85
C GLN A 64 0.75 -4.88 -7.21
N ASP A 65 0.03 -3.89 -7.73
CA ASP A 65 -0.66 -3.97 -9.02
C ASP A 65 0.30 -3.77 -10.20
N ILE A 66 1.25 -2.83 -10.10
CA ILE A 66 2.32 -2.64 -11.10
C ILE A 66 3.19 -3.90 -11.23
N ARG A 67 3.32 -4.70 -10.17
CA ARG A 67 4.03 -6.00 -10.21
C ARG A 67 3.21 -7.16 -10.79
N ARG A 68 1.93 -6.94 -11.10
CA ARG A 68 1.07 -7.89 -11.82
C ARG A 68 1.13 -7.68 -13.33
N GLU A 69 1.45 -6.47 -13.78
CA GLU A 69 1.90 -6.26 -15.15
C GLU A 69 3.35 -6.75 -15.28
N PRO A 70 3.70 -7.51 -16.33
CA PRO A 70 5.11 -7.66 -16.69
C PRO A 70 5.63 -6.25 -16.95
N TYR A 71 6.74 -5.87 -16.28
CA TYR A 71 7.39 -4.56 -16.38
C TYR A 71 7.11 -3.91 -17.74
N PRO A 72 6.60 -2.67 -17.81
CA PRO A 72 6.49 -1.99 -19.08
C PRO A 72 7.89 -2.03 -19.69
N ARG A 73 7.97 -2.50 -20.93
CA ARG A 73 9.19 -2.60 -21.73
C ARG A 73 9.68 -1.18 -22.01
N ILE A 74 10.18 -0.50 -20.98
CA ILE A 74 10.83 0.80 -21.10
C ILE A 74 12.20 0.48 -21.69
N LEU A 75 12.40 0.96 -22.92
CA LEU A 75 13.43 0.56 -23.88
C LEU A 75 13.09 -0.74 -24.61
N GLY A 76 12.60 -0.56 -25.84
CA GLY A 76 12.65 -1.56 -26.90
C GLY A 76 14.10 -1.88 -27.28
N VAL A 77 14.80 -2.56 -26.38
CA VAL A 77 15.99 -3.32 -26.75
C VAL A 77 15.48 -4.72 -27.10
N ASP A 78 15.34 -4.96 -28.39
CA ASP A 78 15.15 -6.30 -28.91
C ASP A 78 16.34 -7.14 -28.47
N GLN A 79 16.09 -8.15 -27.64
CA GLN A 79 17.11 -9.12 -27.20
C GLN A 79 17.57 -10.06 -28.33
N GLU A 80 17.29 -9.74 -29.60
CA GLU A 80 17.77 -10.49 -30.76
C GLU A 80 19.13 -10.03 -31.28
N GLU A 81 19.73 -8.95 -30.72
CA GLU A 81 21.06 -8.47 -31.13
C GLU A 81 22.23 -9.00 -30.25
N LEU A 82 21.98 -9.96 -29.35
CA LEU A 82 22.99 -10.53 -28.45
C LEU A 82 23.27 -12.03 -28.66
N LEU A 83 23.12 -12.52 -29.89
CA LEU A 83 23.66 -13.82 -30.33
C LEU A 83 24.46 -13.69 -31.62
#